data_AF-A0A162F8L0-F1
#
_entry.id   AF-A0A162F8L0-F1
#
_cell.length_a   1.000
_cell.length_b   1.000
_cell.length_c   1.000
_cell.angle_alpha   90.00
_cell.angle_beta   90.00
_cell.angle_gamma   90.00
#
_symmetry.space_group_name_H-M   'P 1'
#
loop_
_entity.id
_entity.type
_entity.pdbx_description
1 polymer ?
#
loop_
_entity_poly.entity_id
_entity_poly.type
_entity_poly.pdbx_seq_one_letter_code
_entity_poly.pdbx_strand_id
1 'polypeptide(L)'
;MDLFRLTDRRRDEYAAALADLAGRLPREDFYAGLFADHARRAREATTLREMRQLCRAVASCYGLRDWGVETRLIFRADGSLDREATAWFGESAENVRQLSHLIWWLM
;
A
#
# COMPACT_ATOMS: atom_id res chain seq x y z
N MET A 1 -26.83 -12.83 -6.33
CA MET A 1 -25.50 -12.64 -5.74
C MET A 1 -24.84 -11.51 -6.52
N ASP A 2 -24.82 -10.32 -5.95
CA ASP A 2 -24.20 -9.16 -6.59
C ASP A 2 -22.67 -9.34 -6.60
N LEU A 3 -22.16 -9.79 -7.74
CA LEU A 3 -20.75 -9.74 -8.10
C LEU A 3 -20.37 -8.26 -8.24
N PHE A 4 -20.11 -7.62 -7.09
CA PHE A 4 -19.52 -6.30 -7.06
C PHE A 4 -18.08 -6.43 -7.58
N ARG A 5 -17.94 -6.41 -8.91
CA ARG A 5 -16.68 -6.17 -9.56
C ARG A 5 -16.32 -4.74 -9.20
N LEU A 6 -15.47 -4.58 -8.18
CA LEU A 6 -14.40 -3.59 -8.33
C LEU A 6 -13.93 -3.75 -9.78
N THR A 7 -14.02 -2.72 -10.61
CA THR A 7 -13.51 -2.86 -11.98
C THR A 7 -12.12 -3.47 -11.85
N ASP A 8 -11.84 -4.59 -12.52
CA ASP A 8 -10.61 -5.37 -12.30
C ASP A 8 -9.38 -4.45 -12.27
N ARG A 9 -9.43 -3.39 -13.10
CA ARG A 9 -8.57 -2.22 -13.08
C ARG A 9 -8.28 -1.63 -11.69
N ARG A 10 -9.26 -1.27 -10.86
CA ARG A 10 -9.03 -0.65 -9.53
C ARG A 10 -8.34 -1.60 -8.56
N ARG A 11 -8.69 -2.89 -8.63
CA ARG A 11 -8.03 -3.93 -7.82
C ARG A 11 -6.57 -4.03 -8.24
N ASP A 12 -6.33 -4.08 -9.55
CA ASP A 12 -5.00 -4.22 -10.12
C ASP A 12 -4.15 -2.96 -9.88
N GLU A 13 -4.74 -1.76 -9.97
CA GLU A 13 -4.11 -0.48 -9.60
C GLU A 13 -3.70 -0.48 -8.13
N TYR A 14 -4.58 -0.92 -7.22
CA TYR A 14 -4.26 -1.01 -5.80
C TYR A 14 -3.16 -2.03 -5.50
N ALA A 15 -3.23 -3.21 -6.13
CA ALA A 15 -2.21 -4.22 -6.02
C ALA A 15 -0.85 -3.73 -6.55
N ALA A 16 -0.85 -3.00 -7.67
CA ALA A 16 0.36 -2.42 -8.24
C ALA A 16 0.98 -1.36 -7.31
N ALA A 17 0.15 -0.50 -6.72
CA ALA A 17 0.62 0.52 -5.78
C ALA A 17 1.25 -0.13 -4.52
N LEU A 18 0.64 -1.19 -3.97
CA LEU A 18 1.21 -1.94 -2.86
C LEU A 18 2.54 -2.62 -3.23
N ALA A 19 2.63 -3.18 -4.44
CA ALA A 19 3.85 -3.84 -4.92
C ALA A 19 4.99 -2.84 -5.19
N ASP A 20 4.70 -1.67 -5.76
CA ASP A 20 5.68 -0.60 -5.93
C ASP A 20 6.21 -0.16 -4.57
N LEU A 21 5.33 0.10 -3.61
CA LEU A 21 5.71 0.48 -2.26
C LEU A 21 6.57 -0.57 -1.55
N ALA A 22 6.29 -1.87 -1.77
CA ALA A 22 7.15 -2.96 -1.31
C ALA A 22 8.56 -2.91 -1.92
N GLY A 23 8.65 -2.63 -3.23
CA GLY A 23 9.90 -2.57 -3.97
C GLY A 23 10.78 -1.36 -3.63
N ARG A 24 10.21 -0.32 -3.02
CA ARG A 24 10.94 0.87 -2.57
C ARG A 24 11.64 0.68 -1.22
N LEU A 25 11.23 -0.32 -0.45
CA LEU A 25 11.84 -0.63 0.83
C LEU A 25 12.99 -1.63 0.67
N PRO A 26 14.02 -1.56 1.52
CA PRO A 26 15.05 -2.59 1.59
C PRO A 26 14.41 -3.97 1.76
N ARG A 27 14.96 -4.99 1.11
CA ARG A 27 14.38 -6.34 1.13
C ARG A 27 14.28 -6.96 2.54
N GLU A 28 15.18 -6.55 3.42
CA GLU A 28 15.26 -6.95 4.82
C GLU A 28 14.28 -6.16 5.71
N ASP A 29 13.62 -5.15 5.13
CA ASP A 29 12.64 -4.34 5.83
C ASP A 29 11.37 -5.13 6.10
N PHE A 30 10.97 -5.19 7.37
CA PHE A 30 9.76 -5.88 7.80
C PHE A 30 8.51 -5.43 7.00
N TYR A 31 8.41 -4.14 6.67
CA TYR A 31 7.27 -3.62 5.93
C TYR A 31 7.29 -4.00 4.44
N ALA A 32 8.46 -4.23 3.83
CA ALA A 32 8.55 -4.66 2.43
C ALA A 32 7.82 -5.99 2.21
N GLY A 33 8.04 -6.96 3.10
CA GLY A 33 7.35 -8.25 3.06
C GLY A 33 5.84 -8.15 3.25
N LEU A 34 5.40 -7.28 4.16
CA LEU A 34 3.97 -7.04 4.39
C LEU A 34 3.29 -6.40 3.18
N PHE A 35 3.89 -5.37 2.58
CA PHE A 35 3.34 -4.74 1.36
C PHE A 35 3.25 -5.74 0.20
N ALA A 36 4.27 -6.59 0.02
CA ALA A 36 4.25 -7.62 -1.00
C ALA A 36 3.14 -8.66 -0.79
N ASP A 37 2.92 -9.12 0.46
CA ASP A 37 1.81 -10.03 0.77
C ASP A 37 0.45 -9.36 0.53
N HIS A 38 0.29 -8.10 0.95
CA HIS A 38 -0.93 -7.35 0.70
C HIS A 38 -1.19 -7.13 -0.79
N ALA A 39 -0.16 -6.85 -1.58
CA ALA A 39 -0.27 -6.73 -3.04
C ALA A 39 -0.76 -8.04 -3.68
N ARG A 40 -0.21 -9.18 -3.25
CA ARG A 40 -0.65 -10.51 -3.70
C ARG A 40 -2.12 -10.75 -3.34
N ARG A 41 -2.50 -10.48 -2.09
CA ARG A 41 -3.89 -10.62 -1.61
C ARG A 41 -4.87 -9.70 -2.34
N ALA A 42 -4.44 -8.50 -2.73
CA ALA A 42 -5.26 -7.59 -3.54
C ALA A 42 -5.57 -8.22 -4.90
N ARG A 43 -4.59 -8.84 -5.58
CA ARG A 43 -4.80 -9.50 -6.89
C ARG A 43 -5.74 -10.70 -6.80
N GLU A 44 -5.66 -11.44 -5.70
CA GLU A 44 -6.48 -12.63 -5.45
C GLU A 44 -7.90 -12.30 -4.97
N ALA A 45 -8.17 -11.05 -4.58
CA ALA A 45 -9.48 -10.66 -4.08
C ALA A 45 -10.56 -10.76 -5.17
N THR A 46 -11.64 -11.45 -4.85
CA THR A 46 -12.78 -11.68 -5.75
C THR A 46 -14.00 -10.86 -5.34
N THR A 47 -13.98 -10.29 -4.14
CA THR A 47 -15.09 -9.53 -3.58
C THR A 47 -14.66 -8.15 -3.04
N LEU A 48 -15.59 -7.20 -3.06
CA LEU A 48 -15.41 -5.90 -2.41
C LEU A 48 -15.14 -6.03 -0.91
N ARG A 49 -15.72 -7.05 -0.25
CA ARG A 49 -15.52 -7.29 1.18
C ARG A 49 -14.06 -7.63 1.49
N GLU A 50 -13.45 -8.52 0.71
CA GLU A 50 -12.04 -8.88 0.85
C GLU A 50 -11.14 -7.65 0.63
N MET A 51 -11.42 -6.86 -0.41
CA MET A 51 -10.69 -5.62 -0.67
C MET A 51 -10.81 -4.62 0.48
N ARG A 52 -12.01 -4.41 1.04
CA ARG A 52 -12.21 -3.53 2.20
C ARG A 52 -11.46 -4.03 3.45
N GLN A 53 -11.48 -5.34 3.70
CA GLN A 53 -10.71 -5.94 4.79
C GLN A 53 -9.20 -5.75 4.60
N LEU A 54 -8.72 -5.89 3.36
CA LEU A 54 -7.33 -5.63 3.01
C LEU A 54 -6.96 -4.16 3.22
N CYS A 55 -7.77 -3.21 2.74
CA CYS A 55 -7.54 -1.79 2.96
C CYS A 55 -7.49 -1.44 4.46
N ARG A 56 -8.34 -2.07 5.29
CA ARG A 56 -8.29 -1.91 6.74
C ARG A 56 -7.01 -2.49 7.35
N ALA A 57 -6.55 -3.64 6.87
CA ALA A 57 -5.30 -4.25 7.32
C ALA A 57 -4.10 -3.37 6.97
N VAL A 58 -4.02 -2.90 5.72
CA VAL A 58 -3.03 -1.92 5.24
C VAL A 58 -3.06 -0.67 6.13
N ALA A 59 -4.24 -0.07 6.35
CA ALA A 59 -4.36 1.11 7.21
C ALA A 59 -3.84 0.88 8.65
N SER A 60 -4.03 -0.32 9.19
CA SER A 60 -3.55 -0.70 10.53
C SER A 60 -2.05 -0.98 10.57
N CYS A 61 -1.49 -1.65 9.55
CA CYS A 61 -0.07 -2.03 9.50
C CYS A 61 0.85 -0.83 9.34
N TYR A 62 0.39 0.23 8.67
CA TYR A 62 1.18 1.40 8.35
C TYR A 62 0.96 2.59 9.30
N GLY A 63 0.22 2.38 10.39
CA GLY A 63 -0.14 3.47 11.29
C GLY A 63 -0.85 4.63 10.56
N LEU A 64 -1.51 4.35 9.43
CA LEU A 64 -2.22 5.36 8.61
C LEU A 64 -3.45 5.92 9.33
N ARG A 65 -3.76 5.42 10.52
CA ARG A 65 -4.70 6.06 11.44
C ARG A 65 -4.16 7.39 11.97
N ASP A 66 -2.84 7.51 12.10
CA ASP A 66 -2.09 8.65 12.67
C ASP A 66 -0.85 9.05 11.84
N TRP A 67 -0.88 8.87 10.52
CA TRP A 67 0.08 9.50 9.58
C TRP A 67 1.58 9.10 9.75
N GLY A 68 1.87 7.84 10.07
CA GLY A 68 3.23 7.41 10.49
C GLY A 68 4.23 7.11 9.37
N VAL A 69 3.80 6.49 8.26
CA VAL A 69 4.73 5.97 7.23
C VAL A 69 5.19 7.04 6.24
N GLU A 70 4.40 8.08 5.97
CA GLU A 70 4.82 9.18 5.08
C GLU A 70 5.94 10.06 5.66
N THR A 71 6.23 9.94 6.95
CA THR A 71 7.35 10.62 7.61
C THR A 71 8.62 9.76 7.66
N ARG A 72 8.57 8.54 7.11
CA ARG A 72 9.70 7.62 7.13
C ARG A 72 10.83 8.14 6.25
N LEU A 73 11.98 8.33 6.89
CA LEU A 73 13.22 8.70 6.22
C LEU A 73 13.94 7.44 5.74
N ILE A 74 14.33 7.43 4.47
CA ILE A 74 15.18 6.38 3.89
C ILE A 74 16.63 6.85 3.96
N PHE A 75 17.49 6.04 4.57
CA PHE A 75 18.92 6.30 4.68
C PHE A 75 19.69 5.39 3.75
N ARG A 76 20.81 5.91 3.22
CA ARG A 76 21.77 5.14 2.43
C ARG A 76 22.62 4.25 3.33
N ALA A 77 23.41 3.36 2.71
CA ALA A 77 24.31 2.46 3.42
C ALA A 77 25.38 3.18 4.26
N ASP A 78 25.74 4.41 3.89
CA ASP A 78 26.66 5.28 4.64
C ASP A 78 25.98 6.06 5.80
N GLY A 79 24.69 5.84 6.02
CA GLY A 79 23.89 6.53 7.04
C GLY A 79 23.42 7.93 6.65
N SER A 80 23.72 8.42 5.45
CA SER A 80 23.20 9.70 4.95
C SER A 80 21.73 9.58 4.55
N LEU A 81 20.97 10.69 4.68
CA LEU A 81 19.57 10.73 4.26
C LEU A 81 19.48 10.66 2.73
N ASP A 82 18.77 9.66 2.23
CA ASP A 82 18.36 9.60 0.83
C ASP A 82 17.07 10.38 0.64
N ARG A 83 17.21 11.67 0.32
CA ARG A 83 16.06 12.58 0.15
C ARG A 83 15.16 12.18 -1.01
N GLU A 84 15.74 11.66 -2.09
CA GLU A 84 14.98 11.24 -3.27
C GLU A 84 14.17 9.98 -2.97
N ALA A 85 14.81 8.96 -2.38
CA ALA A 85 14.10 7.76 -1.97
C ALA A 85 13.02 8.05 -0.92
N THR A 86 13.30 8.95 0.02
CA THR A 86 12.33 9.42 1.03
C THR A 86 11.10 10.09 0.37
N ALA A 87 11.32 11.01 -0.57
CA ALA A 87 10.23 11.69 -1.28
C ALA A 87 9.36 10.70 -2.07
N TRP A 88 9.99 9.80 -2.83
CA TRP A 88 9.29 8.76 -3.57
C TRP A 88 8.51 7.80 -2.69
N PHE A 89 9.07 7.44 -1.53
CA PHE A 89 8.37 6.59 -0.57
C PHE A 89 7.11 7.28 -0.04
N GLY A 90 7.20 8.58 0.29
CA GLY A 90 6.04 9.38 0.69
C GLY A 90 4.96 9.43 -0.39
N GLU A 91 5.33 9.71 -1.64
CA GLU A 91 4.40 9.74 -2.78
C GLU A 91 3.71 8.38 -3.01
N SER A 92 4.49 7.29 -2.91
CA SER A 92 3.99 5.93 -3.10
C SER A 92 3.03 5.51 -1.97
N ALA A 93 3.35 5.88 -0.73
CA ALA A 93 2.48 5.65 0.43
C ALA A 93 1.17 6.44 0.33
N GLU A 94 1.24 7.71 -0.11
CA GLU A 94 0.08 8.55 -0.34
C GLU A 94 -0.84 7.98 -1.44
N ASN A 95 -0.27 7.48 -2.53
CA ASN A 95 -1.05 6.80 -3.58
C ASN A 95 -1.81 5.58 -3.05
N VAL A 96 -1.15 4.72 -2.27
CA VAL A 96 -1.81 3.57 -1.59
C VAL A 96 -2.93 4.04 -0.67
N ARG A 97 -2.74 5.16 0.05
CA ARG A 97 -3.77 5.75 0.92
C ARG A 97 -4.98 6.21 0.12
N GLN A 98 -4.78 6.97 -0.95
CA GLN A 98 -5.85 7.47 -1.81
C GLN A 98 -6.66 6.32 -2.43
N LEU A 99 -5.98 5.30 -2.96
CA LEU A 99 -6.64 4.12 -3.51
C LEU A 99 -7.41 3.34 -2.44
N SER A 100 -6.85 3.19 -1.23
CA SER A 100 -7.55 2.57 -0.10
C SER A 100 -8.83 3.30 0.26
N HIS A 101 -8.80 4.65 0.27
CA HIS A 101 -9.97 5.47 0.51
C HIS A 101 -11.02 5.28 -0.58
N LEU A 102 -10.64 5.31 -1.86
CA LEU A 102 -11.57 5.10 -2.97
C LEU A 102 -12.27 3.73 -2.88
N ILE A 103 -11.55 2.68 -2.50
CA ILE A 103 -12.10 1.33 -2.32
C ILE A 103 -13.05 1.26 -1.13
N TRP A 104 -12.74 1.98 -0.05
CA TRP A 104 -13.59 2.05 1.14
C TRP A 104 -14.89 2.82 0.86
N TRP A 105 -14.79 3.97 0.21
CA TRP A 105 -15.89 4.93 0.00
C TRP A 105 -16.77 4.65 -1.23
N LEU A 106 -16.45 3.66 -2.06
CA LEU A 106 -17.39 3.13 -3.06
C LEU A 106 -18.62 2.55 -2.35
N MET A 107 -19.63 3.41 -2.21
CA MET A 107 -21.04 3.14 -1.91
C MET A 107 -21.83 3.30 -3.20
#